data_AF-A0AAE0R801-F1
#
_entry.id   AF-A0AAE0R801-F1
#
_cell.length_a   1.000
_cell.length_b   1.000
_cell.length_c   1.000
_cell.angle_alpha   90.00
_cell.angle_beta   90.00
_cell.angle_gamma   90.00
#
_symmetry.space_group_name_H-M   'P 1'
#
loop_
_entity.id
_entity.type
_entity.pdbx_description
1 polymer ?
#
loop_
_entity_poly.entity_id
_entity_poly.type
_entity_poly.pdbx_seq_one_letter_code
_entity_poly.pdbx_strand_id
1 'polypeptide(L)' 'MAKTKELSKDTGNKIVDLHQAGKTESAIGKQLGVKKSTVGAIIRKWKTYKTTDNLPRSGAPRKISPRGVKMITRTCCAE' A
#
# COMPACT_ATOMS: atom_id res chain seq x y z
N MET A 1 10.99 -10.37 10.37
CA MET A 1 11.16 -9.67 9.08
C MET A 1 11.49 -8.21 9.39
N ALA A 2 12.67 -7.74 8.97
CA ALA A 2 13.07 -6.36 9.19
C ALA A 2 12.10 -5.41 8.47
N LYS A 3 11.64 -4.35 9.14
CA LYS A 3 10.87 -3.27 8.51
C LYS A 3 11.73 -2.65 7.41
N THR A 4 11.43 -2.96 6.15
CA THR A 4 11.96 -2.19 5.03
C THR A 4 11.42 -0.78 5.14
N LYS A 5 12.31 0.23 5.14
CA LYS A 5 11.95 1.64 5.18
C LYS A 5 11.00 1.92 4.02
N GLU A 6 9.76 2.28 4.36
CA GLU A 6 8.71 2.59 3.41
C GLU A 6 9.18 3.77 2.54
N LEU A 7 8.87 3.72 1.24
CA LEU A 7 9.20 4.82 0.34
C LEU A 7 8.42 6.06 0.73
N SER A 8 9.08 7.21 0.66
CA SER A 8 8.43 8.49 0.90
C SER A 8 7.34 8.74 -0.15
N LYS A 9 6.22 9.34 0.27
CA LYS A 9 5.10 9.72 -0.60
C LYS A 9 5.57 10.58 -1.79
N ASP A 10 6.55 11.44 -1.53
CA ASP A 10 7.20 12.30 -2.52
C ASP A 10 7.85 11.48 -3.66
N THR A 11 8.54 10.39 -3.32
CA THR A 11 9.19 9.53 -4.33
C THR A 11 8.16 8.82 -5.20
N GLY A 12 7.04 8.40 -4.62
CA GLY A 12 5.95 7.80 -5.38
C GLY A 12 5.35 8.78 -6.39
N ASN A 13 5.10 10.03 -6.00
CA ASN A 13 4.49 11.01 -6.90
C ASN A 13 5.41 11.35 -8.07
N LYS A 14 6.72 11.47 -7.82
CA LYS A 14 7.73 11.66 -8.87
C LYS A 14 7.76 10.51 -9.87
N ILE A 15 7.55 9.26 -9.42
CA ILE A 15 7.47 8.10 -10.32
C ILE A 15 6.27 8.19 -11.25
N VAL A 16 5.11 8.60 -10.73
CA VAL A 16 3.88 8.76 -11.52
C VAL A 16 4.03 9.87 -12.55
N ASP A 17 4.60 11.02 -12.16
CA ASP A 17 4.83 12.17 -13.05
C ASP A 17 5.76 11.80 -14.22
N LEU A 18 6.89 11.15 -13.92
CA LEU A 18 7.83 10.68 -14.93
C LEU A 18 7.24 9.59 -15.84
N HIS A 19 6.35 8.75 -15.32
CA HIS A 19 5.64 7.76 -16.12
C HIS A 19 4.63 8.42 -17.06
N GLN A 20 3.91 9.43 -16.59
CA GLN A 20 2.97 10.22 -17.40
C GLN A 20 3.71 10.99 -18.51
N ALA A 21 4.96 11.41 -18.25
CA ALA A 21 5.87 11.98 -19.24
C ALA A 21 6.43 10.95 -20.27
N GLY A 22 5.99 9.68 -20.21
CA GLY A 22 6.37 8.64 -21.18
C GLY A 22 7.74 8.02 -20.96
N LYS A 23 8.40 8.25 -19.80
CA LYS A 23 9.69 7.62 -19.50
C LYS A 23 9.50 6.12 -19.21
N THR A 24 10.50 5.33 -19.63
CA THR A 24 10.52 3.89 -19.34
C THR A 24 10.79 3.61 -17.87
N GLU A 25 10.21 2.54 -17.34
CA GLU A 25 10.33 2.16 -15.92
C GLU A 25 11.79 1.99 -15.47
N SER A 26 12.65 1.52 -16.37
CA SER A 26 14.09 1.36 -16.12
C SER A 26 14.81 2.70 -15.96
N ALA A 27 14.47 3.69 -16.81
CA ALA A 27 15.04 5.03 -16.74
C ALA A 27 14.61 5.75 -15.46
N ILE A 28 13.34 5.60 -15.06
CA ILE A 28 12.81 6.17 -13.80
C ILE A 28 13.54 5.57 -12.59
N GLY A 29 13.73 4.24 -12.58
CA GLY A 29 14.49 3.57 -11.52
C GLY A 29 15.92 4.07 -11.41
N LYS A 30 16.62 4.24 -12.54
CA LYS A 30 18.00 4.77 -12.57
C LYS A 30 18.08 6.22 -12.11
N GLN A 31 17.12 7.06 -12.50
CA GLN A 31 17.07 8.48 -12.13
C GLN A 31 16.82 8.67 -10.62
N LEU A 32 15.94 7.85 -10.03
CA LEU A 32 15.54 7.98 -8.63
C LEU A 32 16.34 7.07 -7.68
N GLY A 33 17.24 6.23 -8.19
CA GLY A 33 17.95 5.23 -7.40
C GLY A 33 17.05 4.14 -6.83
N VAL A 34 15.88 3.91 -7.44
CA VAL A 34 14.86 2.95 -7.00
C VAL A 34 14.91 1.71 -7.87
N LYS A 35 14.73 0.52 -7.26
CA LYS A 35 14.67 -0.74 -8.01
C LYS A 35 13.52 -0.72 -9.03
N LYS A 36 13.76 -1.26 -10.22
CA LYS A 36 12.74 -1.39 -11.30
C LYS A 36 11.46 -2.07 -10.81
N SER A 37 11.58 -3.12 -9.98
CA SER A 37 10.43 -3.85 -9.42
C SER A 37 9.49 -2.95 -8.62
N THR A 38 10.06 -2.00 -7.88
CA THR A 38 9.33 -1.04 -7.06
C THR A 38 8.60 -0.01 -7.93
N VAL A 39 9.26 0.50 -8.97
CA VAL A 39 8.66 1.41 -9.94
C VAL A 39 7.45 0.76 -10.62
N GLY A 40 7.61 -0.49 -11.11
CA GLY A 40 6.51 -1.24 -11.72
C GLY A 40 5.37 -1.55 -10.75
N ALA A 41 5.67 -1.83 -9.48
CA ALA A 41 4.63 -2.03 -8.46
C ALA A 41 3.81 -0.76 -8.22
N ILE A 42 4.47 0.41 -8.16
CA ILE A 42 3.79 1.71 -7.99
C ILE A 42 2.91 2.03 -9.19
N ILE A 43 3.41 1.84 -10.42
CA ILE A 43 2.63 2.08 -11.64
C ILE A 43 1.40 1.17 -11.72
N ARG A 44 1.55 -0.12 -11.42
CA ARG A 44 0.40 -1.06 -11.36
C ARG A 44 -0.63 -0.62 -10.33
N LYS A 45 -0.18 -0.23 -9.14
CA LYS A 45 -1.05 0.25 -8.06
C LYS A 45 -1.80 1.53 -8.47
N TRP A 46 -1.09 2.45 -9.13
CA TRP A 46 -1.68 3.69 -9.63
C TRP A 46 -2.73 3.44 -10.72
N LYS A 47 -2.49 2.48 -11.63
CA LYS A 47 -3.50 2.08 -12.64
C LYS A 47 -4.79 1.54 -12.00
N THR A 48 -4.68 0.78 -10.92
CA THR A 48 -5.85 0.17 -10.25
C THR A 48 -6.59 1.14 -9.33
N TYR A 49 -5.85 1.85 -8.46
CA TYR A 49 -6.44 2.62 -7.36
C TYR A 49 -6.35 4.13 -7.57
N LYS A 50 -5.64 4.60 -8.61
CA LYS A 50 -5.33 6.02 -8.87
C LYS A 50 -4.71 6.74 -7.67
N THR A 51 -4.07 5.98 -6.78
CA THR A 51 -3.41 6.50 -5.59
C THR A 51 -1.97 6.07 -5.54
N THR A 52 -1.14 7.00 -5.09
CA THR A 52 0.28 6.82 -4.84
C THR A 52 0.55 6.53 -3.36
N ASP A 53 -0.47 6.69 -2.50
CA ASP A 53 -0.33 6.51 -1.06
C ASP A 53 -0.22 5.01 -0.69
N ASN A 54 0.42 4.75 0.46
CA ASN A 54 0.54 3.40 0.96
C ASN A 54 -0.75 3.01 1.67
N LEU A 55 -1.60 2.26 0.95
CA LEU A 55 -2.75 1.62 1.58
C LEU A 55 -2.31 0.79 2.79
N PRO A 56 -3.09 0.82 3.89
CA PRO A 56 -2.86 -0.09 5.00
C PRO A 56 -2.87 -1.51 4.47
N ARG A 57 -1.93 -2.35 4.96
CA ARG A 57 -1.96 -3.78 4.62
C ARG A 57 -3.32 -4.32 5.03
N SER A 58 -3.96 -5.08 4.12
CA SER A 58 -5.06 -5.95 4.52
C SER A 58 -4.52 -6.90 5.58
N GLY A 59 -4.87 -6.62 6.83
CA GLY A 59 -4.51 -7.47 7.96
C GLY A 59 -5.17 -8.84 7.84
N ALA A 60 -4.78 -9.75 8.73
CA ALA A 60 -5.47 -11.03 8.82
C ALA A 60 -6.97 -10.81 9.14
N PRO A 61 -7.88 -11.57 8.51
CA PRO A 61 -9.29 -11.52 8.88
C PRO A 61 -9.46 -11.84 10.37
N ARG A 62 -10.38 -11.15 11.03
CA ARG A 62 -10.66 -11.40 12.45
C ARG A 62 -11.23 -12.80 12.62
N LYS A 63 -10.72 -13.55 13.61
CA LYS A 63 -11.21 -14.90 13.94
C LYS A 63 -12.69 -14.91 14.34
N ILE A 64 -13.12 -13.87 15.06
CA ILE A 64 -14.49 -13.73 15.55
C ILE A 64 -15.21 -12.69 14.70
N SER A 65 -16.41 -13.02 14.24
CA SER A 65 -17.26 -12.10 13.50
C SER A 65 -17.74 -10.95 14.40
N PRO A 66 -18.13 -9.79 13.84
CA PRO A 66 -18.72 -8.70 14.62
C PRO A 66 -19.95 -9.13 15.43
N ARG A 67 -20.71 -10.12 14.95
CA ARG A 67 -21.84 -10.71 15.67
C ARG A 67 -21.38 -11.53 16.88
N GLY A 68 -20.34 -12.35 16.72
CA GLY A 68 -19.77 -13.12 17.83
C GLY A 68 -19.23 -12.21 18.94
N VAL A 69 -18.56 -11.11 18.56
CA VAL A 69 -18.12 -10.08 19.53
C VAL A 69 -19.32 -9.48 20.26
N LYS A 70 -20.37 -9.06 19.54
CA LYS A 70 -21.60 -8.51 20.15
C LYS A 70 -22.28 -9.49 21.11
N MET A 71 -22.31 -10.78 20.78
CA MET A 71 -22.86 -11.81 21.68
C MET A 71 -22.03 -11.90 22.97
N ILE A 72 -20.70 -12.03 22.86
CA ILE A 72 -19.80 -12.10 24.02
C ILE A 72 -19.96 -10.86 24.91
N THR A 73 -19.99 -9.65 24.34
CA THR A 73 -20.19 -8.42 25.10
C THR A 73 -21.53 -8.40 25.82
N ARG A 74 -22.62 -8.85 25.17
CA ARG A 74 -23.95 -8.92 25.80
C ARG A 74 -24.05 -9.96 26.90
N THR A 75 -23.34 -11.07 26.79
CA THR A 75 -23.38 -12.14 27.81
C THR A 75 -22.45 -11.84 28.98
N CYS A 76 -21.34 -11.14 28.75
CA CYS A 76 -20.30 -10.89 29.76
C CYS A 76 -20.46 -9.55 30.50
N CYS A 77 -21.04 -8.53 29.86
CA CYS A 77 -21.28 -7.21 30.46
C CYS A 77 -22.76 -6.96 30.81
N ALA A 78 -23.59 -8.01 30.87
CA ALA A 78 -24.95 -7.91 31.42
C ALA A 78 -24.89 -8.06 32.94
N GLU A 79 -24.58 -6.95 33.61
CA GLU A 79 -25.05 -6.64 34.97
C GLU A 79 -26.22 -5.67 34.87
#